data_AF-A0A7X9AUG6-F1
#
_entry.id   AF-A0A7X9AUG6-F1
#
_cell.length_a   1.000
_cell.length_b   1.000
_cell.length_c   1.000
_cell.angle_alpha   90.00
_cell.angle_beta   90.00
_cell.angle_gamma   90.00
#
_symmetry.space_group_name_H-M   'P 1'
#
loop_
_entity.id
_entity.type
_entity.pdbx_description
1 polymer ?
#
loop_
_entity_poly.entity_id
_entity_poly.type
_entity_poly.pdbx_seq_one_letter_code
_entity_poly.pdbx_strand_id
1 'polypeptide(L)'
;MSSWRLATLSIALGLGLAMSAFWLLRRFPLPFYGYGQVLPVVLGLLAVIPSASSSTDWLRLRCATLVIAGLAPFLTWYLRSDGNYYFQVCVLLLLAAVVWHWVETLLVVRQTAVAGSHDKLVRSVSRSLSIIVYGVIVPLCAGHGAFFLLVLSAGGGAAFDFGVLWNTHPKIIGDVLRILVFWGGCHVVVNCLVAAILSSRLGGGASSDVAADG
;
A
#
# COMPACT_ATOMS: atom_id res chain seq x y z
N MET A 1 -4.23 -0.95 -21.02
CA MET A 1 -3.14 -0.81 -20.03
C MET A 1 -2.14 -1.92 -20.28
N SER A 2 -0.82 -1.66 -20.27
CA SER A 2 0.13 -2.75 -20.55
C SER A 2 0.17 -3.72 -19.38
N SER A 3 0.09 -5.01 -19.68
CA SER A 3 0.16 -6.10 -18.70
C SER A 3 1.41 -6.02 -17.82
N TRP A 4 2.54 -5.58 -18.40
CA TRP A 4 3.80 -5.42 -17.69
C TRP A 4 3.70 -4.43 -16.53
N ARG A 5 2.98 -3.30 -16.69
CA ARG A 5 2.84 -2.30 -15.61
C ARG A 5 2.07 -2.84 -14.43
N LEU A 6 0.99 -3.56 -14.68
CA LEU A 6 0.23 -4.24 -13.64
C LEU A 6 1.06 -5.30 -12.93
N ALA A 7 1.86 -6.07 -13.69
CA ALA A 7 2.77 -7.05 -13.10
C ALA A 7 3.82 -6.38 -12.21
N THR A 8 4.49 -5.33 -12.70
CA THR A 8 5.49 -4.57 -11.92
C THR A 8 4.88 -3.93 -10.67
N LEU A 9 3.67 -3.36 -10.78
CA LEU A 9 2.94 -2.79 -9.63
C LEU A 9 2.58 -3.87 -8.61
N SER A 10 2.13 -5.04 -9.07
CA SER A 10 1.81 -6.18 -8.20
C SER A 10 3.04 -6.68 -7.45
N ILE A 11 4.19 -6.76 -8.13
CA ILE A 11 5.47 -7.16 -7.55
C ILE A 11 5.93 -6.10 -6.53
N ALA A 12 5.84 -4.81 -6.86
CA ALA A 12 6.17 -3.71 -5.96
C ALA A 12 5.34 -3.77 -4.67
N LEU A 13 4.02 -3.90 -4.80
CA LEU A 13 3.11 -4.01 -3.67
C LEU A 13 3.33 -5.28 -2.85
N GLY A 14 3.54 -6.41 -3.52
CA GLY A 14 3.81 -7.70 -2.89
C GLY A 14 5.12 -7.70 -2.10
N LEU A 15 6.19 -7.12 -2.65
CA LEU A 15 7.46 -6.96 -1.96
C LEU A 15 7.32 -6.02 -0.76
N GLY A 16 6.66 -4.87 -0.92
CA GLY A 16 6.38 -3.95 0.20
C GLY A 16 5.57 -4.60 1.32
N LEU A 17 4.58 -5.42 0.95
CA LEU A 17 3.76 -6.16 1.89
C LEU A 17 4.54 -7.28 2.60
N ALA A 18 5.37 -8.03 1.88
CA ALA A 18 6.23 -9.05 2.46
C ALA A 18 7.21 -8.43 3.47
N MET A 19 7.85 -7.32 3.10
CA MET A 19 8.78 -6.60 3.98
C MET A 19 8.11 -6.08 5.26
N SER A 20 6.85 -5.62 5.18
CA SER A 20 6.06 -5.19 6.34
C SER A 20 5.52 -6.35 7.18
N ALA A 21 5.23 -7.51 6.57
CA ALA A 21 4.87 -8.74 7.29
C ALA A 21 5.98 -9.22 8.23
N PHE A 22 7.25 -9.10 7.81
CA PHE A 22 8.39 -9.46 8.65
C PHE A 22 8.51 -8.56 9.89
N TRP A 23 8.11 -7.29 9.80
CA TRP A 23 8.04 -6.39 10.94
C TRP A 23 6.93 -6.80 11.92
N LEU A 24 5.76 -7.13 11.36
CA LEU A 24 4.60 -7.67 12.07
C LEU A 24 4.95 -8.92 12.89
N LEU A 25 5.78 -9.81 12.33
CA LEU A 25 6.14 -11.08 12.95
C LEU A 25 7.32 -10.99 13.93
N ARG A 26 7.93 -9.81 14.14
CA ARG A 26 9.01 -9.49 15.10
C ARG A 26 10.19 -10.50 15.16
N ARG A 27 10.33 -11.41 14.20
CA ARG A 27 11.12 -12.62 14.42
C ARG A 27 12.59 -12.54 14.04
N PHE A 28 13.05 -11.55 13.26
CA PHE A 28 14.47 -11.43 12.91
C PHE A 28 14.89 -9.99 12.61
N PRO A 29 16.03 -9.50 13.14
CA PRO A 29 16.71 -8.32 12.62
C PRO A 29 17.36 -8.70 11.29
N LEU A 30 16.62 -8.58 10.19
CA LEU A 30 17.21 -8.76 8.87
C LEU A 30 18.02 -7.51 8.48
N PRO A 31 19.22 -7.68 7.89
CA PRO A 31 20.08 -6.56 7.45
C PRO A 31 19.44 -5.69 6.35
N PHE A 32 18.31 -6.14 5.77
CA PHE A 32 17.59 -5.44 4.71
C PHE A 32 16.80 -4.21 5.17
N TYR A 33 16.72 -3.91 6.46
CA TYR A 33 16.00 -2.72 6.95
C TYR A 33 16.76 -1.40 6.77
N GLY A 34 18.03 -1.42 6.36
CA GLY A 34 18.77 -0.20 6.02
C GLY A 34 18.22 0.50 4.78
N TYR A 35 17.92 -0.26 3.72
CA TYR A 35 17.53 0.24 2.39
C TYR A 35 16.62 -0.70 1.58
N GLY A 36 16.18 -1.84 2.10
CA GLY A 36 15.36 -2.80 1.32
C GLY A 36 14.02 -2.21 0.87
N GLN A 37 13.54 -1.17 1.54
CA GLN A 37 12.33 -0.40 1.18
C GLN A 37 12.48 0.34 -0.16
N VAL A 38 13.71 0.54 -0.63
CA VAL A 38 14.01 1.18 -1.92
C VAL A 38 13.53 0.34 -3.09
N LEU A 39 13.62 -1.00 -3.01
CA LEU A 39 13.26 -1.86 -4.13
C LEU A 39 11.74 -1.81 -4.45
N PRO A 40 10.81 -1.96 -3.47
CA PRO A 40 9.38 -1.73 -3.70
C PRO A 40 9.08 -0.34 -4.26
N VAL A 41 9.76 0.69 -3.77
CA VAL A 41 9.56 2.07 -4.21
C VAL A 41 10.02 2.26 -5.66
N VAL A 42 11.19 1.76 -6.02
CA VAL A 42 11.73 1.84 -7.38
C VAL A 42 10.82 1.10 -8.36
N LEU A 43 10.38 -0.11 -8.02
CA LEU A 43 9.45 -0.87 -8.85
C LEU A 43 8.09 -0.17 -8.98
N GLY A 44 7.59 0.42 -7.89
CA GLY A 44 6.38 1.23 -7.90
C GLY A 44 6.50 2.42 -8.84
N LEU A 45 7.61 3.18 -8.75
CA LEU A 45 7.90 4.30 -9.64
C LEU A 45 7.96 3.85 -11.09
N LEU A 46 8.69 2.78 -11.40
CA LEU A 46 8.78 2.20 -12.75
C LEU A 46 7.41 1.82 -13.32
N ALA A 47 6.52 1.27 -12.49
CA ALA A 47 5.18 0.89 -12.91
C ALA A 47 4.28 2.09 -13.24
N VAL A 48 4.52 3.25 -12.61
CA VAL A 48 3.71 4.47 -12.77
C VAL A 48 4.34 5.52 -13.70
N ILE A 49 5.55 5.30 -14.22
CA ILE A 49 6.23 6.19 -15.18
C ILE A 49 5.28 6.54 -16.35
N PRO A 50 5.27 7.81 -16.81
CA PRO A 50 4.34 8.25 -17.83
C PRO A 50 4.39 7.44 -19.12
N SER A 51 3.20 7.13 -19.65
CA SER A 51 2.97 7.02 -21.09
C SER A 51 2.31 8.30 -21.57
N ALA A 52 2.47 8.65 -22.86
CA ALA A 52 2.13 9.94 -23.46
C ALA A 52 0.69 10.48 -23.22
N SER A 53 -0.25 9.63 -22.75
CA SER A 53 -1.55 10.04 -22.23
C SER A 53 -1.71 9.60 -20.77
N SER A 54 -1.92 10.53 -19.84
CA SER A 54 -2.26 10.20 -18.46
C SER A 54 -3.64 10.73 -18.08
N SER A 55 -4.56 9.81 -17.76
CA SER A 55 -5.81 10.19 -17.10
C SER A 55 -5.54 10.72 -15.69
N THR A 56 -6.52 11.42 -15.13
CA THR A 56 -6.47 11.99 -13.77
C THR A 56 -6.16 10.94 -12.71
N ASP A 57 -6.67 9.72 -12.85
CA ASP A 57 -6.44 8.63 -11.87
C ASP A 57 -4.99 8.15 -11.85
N TRP A 58 -4.33 8.14 -13.02
CA TRP A 58 -2.90 7.83 -13.09
C TRP A 58 -2.03 8.91 -12.47
N LEU A 59 -2.43 10.17 -12.61
CA LEU A 59 -1.73 11.27 -11.96
C LEU A 59 -1.81 11.10 -10.43
N ARG A 60 -2.99 10.78 -9.90
CA ARG A 60 -3.17 10.53 -8.46
C ARG A 60 -2.35 9.35 -7.96
N LEU A 61 -2.34 8.24 -8.70
CA LEU A 61 -1.52 7.08 -8.37
C LEU A 61 -0.02 7.46 -8.36
N ARG A 62 0.47 8.21 -9.35
CA ARG A 62 1.85 8.72 -9.40
C ARG A 62 2.17 9.61 -8.21
N CYS A 63 1.28 10.54 -7.88
CA CYS A 63 1.44 11.42 -6.71
C CYS A 63 1.56 10.57 -5.45
N ALA A 64 0.69 9.58 -5.25
CA ALA A 64 0.77 8.68 -4.11
C ALA A 64 2.10 7.91 -4.08
N THR A 65 2.56 7.38 -5.22
CA THR A 65 3.85 6.66 -5.31
C THR A 65 5.04 7.60 -5.02
N LEU A 66 5.02 8.84 -5.50
CA LEU A 66 6.06 9.84 -5.22
C LEU A 66 6.09 10.25 -3.76
N VAL A 67 4.93 10.42 -3.13
CA VAL A 67 4.82 10.71 -1.69
C VAL A 67 5.39 9.54 -0.89
N ILE A 68 5.06 8.30 -1.23
CA ILE A 68 5.67 7.11 -0.61
C ILE A 68 7.19 7.12 -0.81
N ALA A 69 7.67 7.42 -2.02
CA ALA A 69 9.09 7.45 -2.31
C ALA A 69 9.84 8.50 -1.47
N GLY A 70 9.26 9.70 -1.34
CA GLY A 70 9.83 10.77 -0.51
C GLY A 70 9.76 10.46 0.99
N LEU A 71 8.75 9.73 1.44
CA LEU A 71 8.54 9.43 2.86
C LEU A 71 9.22 8.12 3.33
N ALA A 72 9.56 7.20 2.43
CA ALA A 72 10.16 5.91 2.77
C ALA A 72 11.46 6.01 3.64
N PRO A 73 12.41 6.94 3.36
CA PRO A 73 13.62 7.05 4.18
C PRO A 73 13.35 7.35 5.66
N PHE A 74 12.26 8.06 5.96
CA PHE A 74 11.92 8.45 7.32
C PHE A 74 11.52 7.27 8.20
N LEU A 75 11.09 6.14 7.63
CA LEU A 75 10.85 4.93 8.40
C LEU A 75 12.17 4.37 8.96
N THR A 76 13.23 4.31 8.14
CA THR A 76 14.56 3.90 8.61
C THR A 76 15.12 4.87 9.65
N TRP A 77 14.94 6.18 9.45
CA TRP A 77 15.39 7.19 10.41
C TRP A 77 14.60 7.15 11.72
N TYR A 78 13.28 6.94 11.66
CA TYR A 78 12.46 6.78 12.85
C TYR A 78 12.96 5.63 13.73
N LEU A 79 13.21 4.46 13.12
CA LEU A 79 13.72 3.27 13.82
C LEU A 79 15.08 3.48 14.49
N ARG A 80 15.84 4.51 14.10
CA ARG A 80 17.16 4.85 14.63
C ARG A 80 17.18 6.10 15.52
N SER A 81 16.04 6.75 15.71
CA SER A 81 15.99 8.10 16.29
C SER A 81 15.63 8.15 17.77
N ASP A 82 15.57 7.00 18.44
CA ASP A 82 15.19 6.86 19.86
C ASP A 82 13.92 7.67 20.23
N GLY A 83 12.93 7.67 19.35
CA GLY A 83 11.60 8.24 19.62
C GLY A 83 11.40 9.69 19.19
N ASN A 84 12.14 10.19 18.19
CA ASN A 84 11.92 11.55 17.67
C ASN A 84 10.52 11.71 17.03
N TYR A 85 9.75 12.65 17.56
CA TYR A 85 8.38 12.95 17.13
C TYR A 85 8.25 13.36 15.65
N TYR A 86 9.20 14.11 15.10
CA TYR A 86 9.16 14.51 13.70
C TYR A 86 9.17 13.28 12.79
N PHE A 87 10.05 12.32 13.05
CA PHE A 87 10.12 11.08 12.29
C PHE A 87 8.90 10.18 12.52
N GLN A 88 8.31 10.20 13.72
CA GLN A 88 7.04 9.51 13.98
C GLN A 88 5.90 10.06 13.11
N VAL A 89 5.80 11.39 12.99
CA VAL A 89 4.81 12.04 12.11
C VAL A 89 5.06 11.68 10.64
N CYS A 90 6.31 11.69 10.18
CA CYS A 90 6.65 11.27 8.82
C CYS A 90 6.25 9.81 8.53
N VAL A 91 6.40 8.91 9.50
CA VAL A 91 5.97 7.51 9.37
C VAL A 91 4.43 7.38 9.32
N LEU A 92 3.71 8.20 10.08
CA LEU A 92 2.24 8.26 9.98
C LEU A 92 1.78 8.77 8.61
N LEU A 93 2.45 9.80 8.08
CA LEU A 93 2.20 10.30 6.73
C LEU A 93 2.53 9.24 5.67
N LEU A 94 3.61 8.46 5.87
CA LEU A 94 3.96 7.34 5.00
C LEU A 94 2.83 6.29 5.00
N LEU A 95 2.29 5.92 6.16
CA LEU A 95 1.17 4.98 6.26
C LEU A 95 -0.07 5.52 5.53
N ALA A 96 -0.40 6.80 5.72
CA ALA A 96 -1.50 7.44 5.00
C ALA A 96 -1.28 7.41 3.48
N ALA A 97 -0.06 7.68 3.02
CA ALA A 97 0.30 7.62 1.60
C ALA A 97 0.19 6.21 1.02
N VAL A 98 0.57 5.17 1.78
CA VAL A 98 0.41 3.76 1.39
C VAL A 98 -1.07 3.41 1.22
N VAL A 99 -1.92 3.79 2.17
CA VAL A 99 -3.36 3.53 2.10
C VAL A 99 -4.00 4.32 0.94
N TRP A 100 -3.59 5.56 0.71
CA TRP A 100 -4.01 6.33 -0.46
C TRP A 100 -3.61 5.61 -1.75
N HIS A 101 -2.36 5.16 -1.86
CA HIS A 101 -1.88 4.42 -3.03
C HIS A 101 -2.67 3.13 -3.28
N TRP A 102 -3.10 2.43 -2.22
CA TRP A 102 -3.96 1.25 -2.35
C TRP A 102 -5.31 1.57 -2.97
N VAL A 103 -5.95 2.65 -2.53
CA VAL A 103 -7.22 3.11 -3.11
C VAL A 103 -7.04 3.45 -4.59
N GLU A 104 -6.04 4.25 -4.93
CA GLU A 104 -5.77 4.62 -6.33
C GLU A 104 -5.43 3.41 -7.20
N THR A 105 -4.66 2.45 -6.67
CA THR A 105 -4.36 1.19 -7.37
C THR A 105 -5.63 0.42 -7.69
N LEU A 106 -6.52 0.25 -6.70
CA LEU A 106 -7.80 -0.44 -6.89
C LEU A 106 -8.70 0.31 -7.88
N LEU A 107 -8.73 1.65 -7.86
CA LEU A 107 -9.50 2.44 -8.82
C LEU A 107 -8.99 2.23 -10.26
N VAL A 108 -7.67 2.29 -10.47
CA VAL A 108 -7.06 2.01 -11.77
C VAL A 108 -7.36 0.58 -12.22
N VAL A 109 -7.23 -0.43 -11.35
CA VAL A 109 -7.57 -1.83 -11.66
C VAL A 109 -9.05 -2.00 -11.98
N ARG A 110 -9.94 -1.28 -11.30
CA ARG A 110 -11.38 -1.31 -11.61
C ARG A 110 -11.65 -0.76 -13.00
N GLN A 111 -11.04 0.36 -13.35
CA GLN A 111 -11.20 0.97 -14.66
C GLN A 111 -10.71 0.07 -15.79
N THR A 112 -9.55 -0.58 -15.61
CA THR A 112 -9.07 -1.57 -16.61
C THR A 112 -9.99 -2.77 -16.70
N ALA A 113 -10.52 -3.25 -15.58
CA ALA A 113 -11.48 -4.35 -15.58
C ALA A 113 -12.79 -3.99 -16.29
N VAL A 114 -13.31 -2.77 -16.11
CA VAL A 114 -14.49 -2.27 -16.85
C VAL A 114 -14.20 -2.19 -18.34
N ALA A 115 -13.06 -1.61 -18.72
CA ALA A 115 -12.67 -1.51 -20.14
C ALA A 115 -12.48 -2.89 -20.80
N GLY A 116 -12.00 -3.88 -20.03
CA GLY A 116 -11.85 -5.27 -20.46
C GLY A 116 -13.10 -6.14 -20.31
N SER A 117 -14.25 -5.57 -19.92
CA SER A 117 -15.51 -6.30 -19.69
C SER A 117 -15.37 -7.49 -18.70
N HIS A 118 -14.58 -7.30 -17.64
CA HIS A 118 -14.31 -8.31 -16.62
C HIS A 118 -15.17 -8.13 -15.36
N ASP A 119 -16.46 -8.43 -15.44
CA ASP A 119 -17.44 -8.16 -14.36
C ASP A 119 -17.12 -8.80 -13.00
N LYS A 120 -16.46 -9.96 -13.01
CA LYS A 120 -16.04 -10.63 -11.75
C LYS A 120 -14.94 -9.83 -11.06
N LEU A 121 -13.98 -9.30 -11.81
CA LEU A 121 -12.89 -8.49 -11.28
C LEU A 121 -13.42 -7.12 -10.80
N VAL A 122 -14.32 -6.48 -11.55
CA VAL A 122 -14.97 -5.23 -11.13
C VAL A 122 -15.66 -5.40 -9.77
N ARG A 123 -16.44 -6.47 -9.59
CA ARG A 123 -17.10 -6.77 -8.31
C ARG A 123 -16.10 -7.06 -7.18
N SER A 124 -15.05 -7.84 -7.46
CA SER A 124 -13.98 -8.13 -6.48
C SER A 124 -13.29 -6.85 -6.00
N VAL A 125 -12.98 -5.94 -6.93
CA VAL A 125 -12.32 -4.67 -6.64
C VAL A 125 -13.25 -3.75 -5.85
N SER A 126 -14.53 -3.64 -6.20
CA SER A 126 -15.52 -2.87 -5.43
C SER A 126 -15.67 -3.37 -3.99
N ARG A 127 -15.67 -4.69 -3.78
CA ARG A 127 -15.63 -5.29 -2.43
C ARG A 127 -14.33 -4.94 -1.70
N SER A 128 -13.20 -5.02 -2.41
CA SER A 128 -11.89 -4.70 -1.84
C SER A 128 -11.79 -3.22 -1.44
N LEU A 129 -12.32 -2.30 -2.24
CA LEU A 129 -12.43 -0.88 -1.87
C LEU A 129 -13.25 -0.69 -0.59
N SER A 130 -14.37 -1.40 -0.46
CA SER A 130 -15.19 -1.36 0.76
C SER A 130 -14.41 -1.89 1.98
N ILE A 131 -13.66 -2.98 1.80
CA ILE A 131 -12.76 -3.55 2.81
C ILE A 131 -11.68 -2.54 3.21
N ILE A 132 -11.05 -1.85 2.27
CA ILE A 132 -10.04 -0.83 2.58
C ILE A 132 -10.67 0.32 3.38
N VAL A 133 -11.84 0.81 2.98
CA VAL A 133 -12.50 1.92 3.68
C VAL A 133 -12.92 1.52 5.10
N TYR A 134 -13.74 0.48 5.22
CA TYR A 134 -14.35 0.11 6.50
C TYR A 134 -13.44 -0.75 7.39
N GLY A 135 -12.58 -1.57 6.77
CA GLY A 135 -11.68 -2.48 7.47
C GLY A 135 -10.30 -1.92 7.75
N VAL A 136 -9.86 -0.86 7.06
CA VAL A 136 -8.51 -0.29 7.25
C VAL A 136 -8.57 1.20 7.61
N ILE A 137 -9.16 2.04 6.74
CA ILE A 137 -9.17 3.50 6.93
C ILE A 137 -9.91 3.88 8.22
N VAL A 138 -11.16 3.43 8.37
CA VAL A 138 -11.98 3.79 9.54
C VAL A 138 -11.31 3.34 10.86
N PRO A 139 -10.84 2.08 11.03
CA PRO A 139 -10.13 1.66 12.23
C PRO A 139 -8.82 2.41 12.48
N LEU A 140 -8.05 2.70 11.43
CA LEU A 140 -6.82 3.49 11.57
C LEU A 140 -7.13 4.92 12.04
N CYS A 141 -8.10 5.59 11.41
CA CYS A 141 -8.51 6.93 11.80
C CYS A 141 -9.09 6.96 13.22
N ALA A 142 -9.92 5.97 13.59
CA ALA A 142 -10.48 5.86 14.94
C ALA A 142 -9.38 5.63 15.98
N GLY A 143 -8.43 4.73 15.72
CA GLY A 143 -7.32 4.44 16.62
C GLY A 143 -6.40 5.65 16.83
N HIS A 144 -5.95 6.29 15.75
CA HIS A 144 -5.08 7.47 15.84
C HIS A 144 -5.82 8.71 16.35
N GLY A 145 -7.10 8.87 16.02
CA GLY A 145 -7.95 9.96 16.52
C GLY A 145 -8.22 9.83 18.02
N ALA A 146 -8.53 8.63 18.50
CA ALA A 146 -8.66 8.36 19.93
C ALA A 146 -7.35 8.65 20.68
N PHE A 147 -6.21 8.22 20.12
CA PHE A 147 -4.89 8.54 20.68
C PHE A 147 -4.64 10.05 20.76
N PHE A 148 -4.95 10.79 19.68
CA PHE A 148 -4.80 12.24 19.64
C PHE A 148 -5.69 12.96 20.66
N LEU A 149 -6.97 12.57 20.76
CA LEU A 149 -7.88 13.14 21.76
C LEU A 149 -7.41 12.87 23.19
N LEU A 150 -6.85 11.68 23.45
CA LEU A 150 -6.27 11.34 24.75
C LEU A 150 -5.05 12.20 25.09
N VAL A 151 -4.18 12.48 24.11
CA VAL A 151 -3.04 13.39 24.27
C VAL A 151 -3.52 14.79 24.69
N LEU A 152 -4.59 15.27 24.05
CA LEU A 152 -5.18 16.57 24.36
C LEU A 152 -5.88 16.60 25.73
N SER A 153 -6.50 15.50 26.17
CA SER A 153 -7.29 15.47 27.40
C SER A 153 -6.50 15.15 28.68
N ALA A 154 -5.44 14.33 28.60
CA ALA A 154 -4.74 13.80 29.78
C ALA A 154 -3.42 14.55 30.12
N GLY A 155 -3.01 15.51 29.28
CA GLY A 155 -1.72 16.19 29.40
C GLY A 155 -0.55 15.34 28.88
N GLY A 156 0.51 16.00 28.40
CA GLY A 156 1.60 15.36 27.66
C GLY A 156 2.33 14.22 28.38
N GLY A 157 2.38 14.24 29.72
CA GLY A 157 3.03 13.20 30.52
C GLY A 157 2.29 11.85 30.51
N ALA A 158 0.98 11.85 30.78
CA ALA A 158 0.16 10.63 30.72
C ALA A 158 0.02 10.12 29.28
N ALA A 159 -0.02 11.03 28.31
CA ALA A 159 -0.02 10.70 26.89
C ALA A 159 1.28 10.00 26.44
N PHE A 160 2.42 10.35 27.06
CA PHE A 160 3.69 9.68 26.83
C PHE A 160 3.68 8.25 27.37
N ASP A 161 3.20 8.04 28.60
CA ASP A 161 3.06 6.70 29.19
C ASP A 161 2.09 5.79 28.39
N PHE A 162 1.04 6.36 27.80
CA PHE A 162 0.14 5.64 26.90
C PHE A 162 0.70 5.46 25.48
N GLY A 163 1.48 6.41 24.96
CA GLY A 163 2.23 6.24 23.71
C GLY A 163 3.30 5.17 23.83
N VAL A 164 3.91 5.05 25.00
CA VAL A 164 4.74 3.91 25.42
C VAL A 164 3.85 2.67 25.47
N LEU A 165 2.69 2.64 26.13
CA LEU A 165 1.79 1.48 26.11
C LEU A 165 1.37 1.03 24.69
N TRP A 166 1.21 1.97 23.75
CA TRP A 166 0.85 1.73 22.35
C TRP A 166 2.03 1.23 21.50
N ASN A 167 3.25 1.70 21.76
CA ASN A 167 4.46 1.37 21.00
C ASN A 167 5.33 0.25 21.62
N THR A 168 5.42 0.19 22.95
CA THR A 168 6.30 -0.73 23.71
C THR A 168 5.57 -1.97 24.20
N HIS A 169 4.25 -1.92 24.45
CA HIS A 169 3.47 -3.09 24.81
C HIS A 169 2.60 -3.61 23.65
N PRO A 170 3.01 -4.70 22.98
CA PRO A 170 2.12 -5.40 22.06
C PRO A 170 1.06 -6.07 22.93
N LYS A 171 -0.11 -5.46 23.11
CA LYS A 171 -1.18 -6.14 23.86
C LYS A 171 -2.41 -6.47 23.06
N ILE A 172 -2.99 -5.59 22.24
CA ILE A 172 -4.05 -6.00 21.28
C ILE A 172 -4.17 -4.99 20.14
N ILE A 173 -4.29 -3.69 20.44
CA ILE A 173 -4.78 -2.71 19.45
C ILE A 173 -3.77 -2.45 18.33
N GLY A 174 -2.49 -2.28 18.66
CA GLY A 174 -1.43 -2.11 17.67
C GLY A 174 -1.32 -3.32 16.73
N ASP A 175 -1.42 -4.54 17.26
CA ASP A 175 -1.34 -5.76 16.44
C ASP A 175 -2.59 -5.95 15.57
N VAL A 176 -3.78 -5.62 16.09
CA VAL A 176 -5.03 -5.61 15.30
C VAL A 176 -4.92 -4.62 14.13
N LEU A 177 -4.46 -3.39 14.37
CA LEU A 177 -4.29 -2.41 13.29
C LEU A 177 -3.28 -2.88 12.23
N ARG A 178 -2.18 -3.50 12.66
CA ARG A 178 -1.19 -4.06 11.72
C ARG A 178 -1.76 -5.23 10.91
N ILE A 179 -2.55 -6.11 11.54
CA ILE A 179 -3.24 -7.21 10.85
C ILE A 179 -4.21 -6.67 9.81
N LEU A 180 -5.01 -5.66 10.17
CA LEU A 180 -5.96 -5.01 9.26
C LEU A 180 -5.25 -4.38 8.06
N VAL A 181 -4.15 -3.65 8.30
CA VAL A 181 -3.30 -3.08 7.25
C VAL A 181 -2.75 -4.20 6.36
N PHE A 182 -2.13 -5.23 6.92
CA PHE A 182 -1.58 -6.34 6.15
C PHE A 182 -2.64 -7.05 5.30
N TRP A 183 -3.80 -7.34 5.90
CA TRP A 183 -4.92 -7.99 5.22
C TRP A 183 -5.47 -7.12 4.09
N GLY A 184 -5.64 -5.82 4.32
CA GLY A 184 -6.00 -4.85 3.26
C GLY A 184 -4.98 -4.83 2.12
N GLY A 185 -3.69 -4.84 2.44
CA GLY A 185 -2.62 -4.94 1.45
C GLY A 185 -2.73 -6.19 0.58
N CYS A 186 -3.03 -7.36 1.17
CA CYS A 186 -3.25 -8.60 0.42
C CYS A 186 -4.38 -8.45 -0.62
N HIS A 187 -5.49 -7.81 -0.25
CA HIS A 187 -6.60 -7.57 -1.20
C HIS A 187 -6.15 -6.74 -2.41
N VAL A 188 -5.33 -5.72 -2.20
CA VAL A 188 -4.81 -4.87 -3.29
C VAL A 188 -3.87 -5.67 -4.19
N VAL A 189 -2.91 -6.39 -3.60
CA VAL A 189 -1.94 -7.22 -4.34
C VAL A 189 -2.66 -8.27 -5.19
N VAL A 190 -3.61 -9.01 -4.63
CA VAL A 190 -4.33 -10.08 -5.34
C VAL A 190 -5.12 -9.53 -6.52
N ASN A 191 -5.89 -8.45 -6.34
CA ASN A 191 -6.66 -7.89 -7.45
C ASN A 191 -5.74 -7.29 -8.54
N CYS A 192 -4.64 -6.66 -8.15
CA CYS A 192 -3.65 -6.14 -9.09
C CYS A 192 -2.99 -7.27 -9.91
N LEU A 193 -2.64 -8.38 -9.24
CA LEU A 193 -2.05 -9.56 -9.89
C LEU A 193 -3.04 -10.23 -10.85
N VAL A 194 -4.29 -10.42 -10.43
CA VAL A 194 -5.34 -10.97 -11.29
C VAL A 194 -5.56 -10.09 -12.52
N ALA A 195 -5.57 -8.77 -12.35
CA ALA A 195 -5.68 -7.84 -13.47
C ALA A 195 -4.49 -7.94 -14.43
N ALA A 196 -3.27 -8.12 -13.92
CA ALA A 196 -2.07 -8.34 -14.73
C ALA A 196 -2.19 -9.59 -15.60
N ILE A 197 -2.64 -10.71 -14.99
CA ILE A 197 -2.81 -12.01 -15.67
C ILE A 197 -3.91 -11.94 -16.73
N LEU A 198 -5.05 -11.29 -16.44
CA LEU A 198 -6.12 -11.15 -17.43
C LEU A 198 -5.69 -10.26 -18.60
N SER A 199 -4.95 -9.19 -18.30
CA SER A 199 -4.44 -8.27 -19.34
C SER A 199 -3.39 -8.91 -20.24
N SER A 200 -2.58 -9.85 -19.75
CA SER A 200 -1.58 -10.56 -20.58
C SER A 200 -2.21 -11.58 -21.52
N ARG A 201 -3.31 -12.25 -21.10
CA ARG A 201 -4.03 -13.22 -21.94
C ARG A 201 -4.69 -12.58 -23.16
N LEU A 202 -5.22 -11.37 -23.02
CA LEU A 202 -5.81 -10.62 -24.13
C LEU A 202 -4.78 -10.19 -25.18
N GLY A 203 -3.54 -9.86 -24.76
CA GLY A 203 -2.45 -9.50 -25.67
C GLY A 203 -1.85 -10.70 -26.42
N GLY A 204 -1.91 -11.91 -25.83
CA GLY A 204 -1.43 -13.14 -26.46
C GLY A 204 -2.37 -13.72 -27.52
N GLY A 205 -3.69 -13.50 -27.40
CA GLY A 205 -4.67 -13.97 -28.38
C GLY A 205 -4.59 -13.22 -29.72
N ALA A 206 -4.33 -11.90 -29.70
CA ALA A 206 -4.24 -11.10 -30.92
C ALA A 206 -3.00 -11.39 -31.79
N SER A 207 -1.96 -12.05 -31.24
CA SER A 207 -0.75 -12.42 -31.98
C SER A 207 -0.84 -13.81 -32.62
N SER A 208 -1.82 -14.63 -32.25
CA SER A 208 -2.00 -15.99 -32.77
C SER A 208 -2.78 -16.02 -34.08
N ASP A 209 -3.70 -15.07 -34.28
CA ASP A 209 -4.60 -15.08 -35.45
C ASP A 209 -3.97 -14.44 -36.71
N VAL A 210 -2.81 -13.80 -36.60
CA VAL A 210 -2.08 -13.23 -37.76
C VAL A 210 -1.06 -14.21 -38.34
N ALA A 211 -0.72 -15.30 -37.61
CA ALA A 211 0.27 -16.28 -38.04
C ALA A 211 -0.33 -17.52 -38.74
N ALA A 212 -1.66 -17.56 -38.93
CA ALA A 212 -2.35 -18.70 -39.55
C ALA A 212 -2.84 -18.44 -41.00
N ASP A 213 -2.68 -17.22 -41.53
CA ASP A 213 -3.04 -16.85 -42.91
C ASP A 213 -1.79 -16.49 -43.74
N GLY A 214 -0.86 -17.44 -43.85
CA GLY A 214 0.34 -17.34 -44.70
C GLY A 214 0.71 -18.67 -45.34
#